data_AF-A0A924IYL0-F1
#
_entry.id   AF-A0A924IYL0-F1
#
_cell.length_a   1.000
_cell.length_b   1.000
_cell.length_c   1.000
_cell.angle_alpha   90.00
_cell.angle_beta   90.00
_cell.angle_gamma   90.00
#
_symmetry.space_group_name_H-M   'P 1'
#
loop_
_entity.id
_entity.type
_entity.pdbx_description
1 polymer ?
#
loop_
_entity_poly.entity_id
_entity_poly.type
_entity_poly.pdbx_seq_one_letter_code
_entity_poly.pdbx_strand_id
1 'polypeptide(L)' 'MPIDELRNRLDEIPKEKNIFICCEAGTRGYLAQRILTQNGFNKVWNLSGGYTLWENCTKETLLNNKITI' A
#
# COMPACT_ATOMS: atom_id res chain seq x y z
N MET A 1 -0.28 -5.06 -8.75
CA MET A 1 0.79 -5.83 -9.41
C MET A 1 1.44 -6.77 -8.40
N PRO A 2 1.71 -8.04 -8.75
CA PRO A 2 2.44 -8.97 -7.89
C PRO A 2 3.86 -8.48 -7.57
N ILE A 3 4.35 -8.76 -6.35
CA ILE A 3 5.67 -8.32 -5.90
C ILE A 3 6.81 -8.95 -6.71
N ASP A 4 6.64 -10.19 -7.15
CA ASP A 4 7.68 -10.95 -7.85
C ASP A 4 7.93 -10.40 -9.26
N GLU A 5 6.91 -9.82 -9.88
CA GLU A 5 7.00 -9.19 -11.20
C GLU A 5 7.52 -7.74 -11.12
N LEU A 6 7.44 -7.10 -9.95
CA LEU A 6 7.69 -5.66 -9.78
C LEU A 6 9.07 -5.25 -10.31
N ARG A 7 10.10 -6.06 -10.08
CA ARG A 7 11.48 -5.75 -10.52
C ARG A 7 11.63 -5.72 -12.04
N ASN A 8 10.88 -6.57 -12.75
CA ASN A 8 10.97 -6.69 -14.20
C ASN A 8 10.11 -5.65 -14.92
N ARG A 9 9.21 -4.97 -14.19
CA ARG A 9 8.19 -4.07 -14.73
C ARG A 9 8.28 -2.66 -14.14
N LEU A 10 9.47 -2.26 -13.67
CA LEU A 10 9.68 -0.93 -13.08
C LEU A 10 9.38 0.20 -14.06
N ASP A 11 9.61 -0.01 -15.35
CA ASP A 11 9.40 0.98 -16.40
C ASP A 11 7.92 1.31 -16.66
N GLU A 12 7.00 0.44 -16.24
CA GLU A 12 5.56 0.70 -16.32
C GLU A 12 5.07 1.69 -15.25
N ILE A 13 5.91 1.98 -14.25
CA ILE A 13 5.53 2.76 -13.08
C ILE A 13 6.03 4.21 -13.28
N PRO A 14 5.12 5.21 -13.25
CA PRO A 14 5.52 6.61 -13.40
C PRO A 14 6.28 7.09 -12.16
N LYS A 15 7.51 7.57 -12.35
CA LYS A 15 8.42 7.99 -11.26
C LYS A 15 8.02 9.32 -10.61
N GLU A 16 7.29 10.16 -11.32
CA GLU A 16 6.95 11.54 -10.93
C GLU A 16 5.69 11.61 -10.06
N LYS A 17 4.87 10.54 -10.10
CA LYS A 17 3.59 10.44 -9.41
C LYS A 17 3.73 9.88 -8.01
N ASN A 18 2.67 10.07 -7.22
CA ASN A 18 2.57 9.44 -5.92
C ASN A 18 2.22 7.96 -6.07
N ILE A 19 3.03 7.07 -5.48
CA ILE A 19 2.82 5.63 -5.51
C ILE A 19 2.34 5.17 -4.15
N PHE A 20 1.13 4.62 -4.10
CA PHE A 20 0.55 4.03 -2.90
C PHE A 20 0.55 2.51 -3.03
N ILE A 21 1.14 1.85 -2.05
CA ILE A 21 1.29 0.40 -2.02
C ILE A 21 0.36 -0.15 -0.95
N CYS A 22 -0.40 -1.17 -1.33
CA CYS A 22 -1.24 -1.92 -0.42
C CYS A 22 -1.06 -3.41 -0.70
N CYS A 23 -0.94 -4.18 0.37
CA CYS A 23 -1.07 -5.64 0.33
C CYS A 23 -1.95 -6.07 1.51
N GLU A 24 -2.22 -7.37 1.64
CA GLU A 24 -3.10 -7.90 2.67
C GLU A 24 -2.69 -7.51 4.10
N ALA A 25 -1.43 -7.75 4.49
CA ALA A 25 -0.95 -7.59 5.87
C ALA A 25 0.19 -6.56 6.05
N GLY A 26 0.59 -5.86 4.98
CA GLY A 26 1.65 -4.83 4.99
C GLY A 26 3.06 -5.31 4.65
N THR A 27 3.39 -6.60 4.81
CA THR A 27 4.76 -7.15 4.61
C THR A 27 5.25 -7.07 3.16
N ARG A 28 4.44 -7.55 2.21
CA ARG A 28 4.74 -7.46 0.76
C ARG A 28 4.79 -6.01 0.29
N GLY A 29 3.96 -5.16 0.88
CA GLY A 29 3.93 -3.74 0.58
C GLY A 29 5.21 -3.03 1.00
N TYR A 30 5.78 -3.40 2.16
CA TYR A 30 7.09 -2.93 2.58
C TYR A 30 8.20 -3.35 1.60
N LEU A 31 8.21 -4.61 1.17
CA LEU A 31 9.18 -5.09 0.16
C LEU A 31 9.07 -4.30 -1.15
N ALA A 32 7.86 -4.07 -1.65
CA ALA A 32 7.64 -3.25 -2.84
C ALA A 32 8.15 -1.81 -2.64
N GLN A 33 7.90 -1.22 -1.48
CA GLN A 33 8.38 0.12 -1.15
C GLN A 33 9.92 0.19 -1.20
N ARG A 34 10.59 -0.82 -0.64
CA ARG A 34 12.07 -0.90 -0.67
C ARG A 34 12.60 -1.06 -2.07
N ILE A 35 11.99 -1.91 -2.90
CA ILE A 35 12.39 -2.08 -4.30
C ILE A 35 12.25 -0.76 -5.06
N LEU A 36 11.12 -0.08 -4.94
CA LEU A 36 10.87 1.19 -5.63
C LEU A 36 11.82 2.29 -5.15
N THR A 37 11.95 2.49 -3.84
CA THR A 37 12.84 3.54 -3.31
C THR A 37 14.31 3.32 -3.70
N GLN A 38 14.78 2.06 -3.75
CA GLN A 38 16.12 1.72 -4.23
C GLN A 38 16.32 1.99 -5.74
N ASN A 39 15.24 2.02 -6.53
CA ASN A 39 15.27 2.30 -7.97
C ASN A 39 14.93 3.77 -8.32
N GLY A 40 15.07 4.67 -7.34
CA GLY A 40 14.95 6.12 -7.55
C GLY A 40 13.51 6.66 -7.55
N PHE A 41 12.54 5.87 -7.09
CA PHE A 41 11.19 6.36 -6.85
C PHE A 41 11.13 7.09 -5.51
N ASN A 42 10.92 8.41 -5.56
CA ASN A 42 11.01 9.28 -4.37
C ASN A 42 9.68 9.46 -3.63
N LYS A 43 8.57 9.10 -4.27
CA LYS A 43 7.19 9.37 -3.80
C LYS A 43 6.45 8.05 -3.59
N VAL A 44 6.86 7.29 -2.59
CA VAL A 44 6.35 5.93 -2.35
C VAL A 44 5.86 5.77 -0.91
N TRP A 45 4.57 5.46 -0.75
CA TRP A 45 3.93 5.25 0.55
C TRP A 45 3.36 3.83 0.63
N ASN A 46 3.58 3.17 1.76
CA ASN A 46 3.02 1.87 2.05
C ASN A 46 1.92 1.98 3.11
N LEU A 47 0.79 1.32 2.87
CA LEU A 47 -0.27 1.19 3.86
C LEU A 47 0.18 0.22 4.97
N SER A 48 0.58 0.77 6.12
CA SER A 48 0.99 -0.03 7.28
C SER A 48 -0.18 -0.88 7.78
N GLY A 49 0.10 -2.13 8.15
CA GLY A 49 -0.90 -3.13 8.55
C GLY A 49 -1.72 -3.72 7.39
N GLY A 50 -1.58 -3.18 6.18
CA GLY A 50 -2.23 -3.70 4.98
C GLY A 50 -3.74 -3.51 4.94
N TYR A 51 -4.35 -4.11 3.91
CA TYR A 51 -5.78 -4.01 3.64
C TYR A 51 -6.62 -4.57 4.78
N THR A 52 -6.20 -5.67 5.41
CA THR A 52 -6.95 -6.31 6.50
C THR A 52 -7.12 -5.37 7.70
N LEU A 53 -6.05 -4.67 8.09
CA LEU A 53 -6.15 -3.69 9.17
C LEU A 53 -7.06 -2.53 8.78
N TRP A 54 -6.85 -1.98 7.58
CA TRP A 54 -7.68 -0.88 7.08
C TRP A 54 -9.16 -1.23 7.03
N GLU A 55 -9.50 -2.44 6.57
CA GLU A 55 -10.87 -2.92 6.48
C GLU A 55 -11.51 -3.04 7.87
N ASN A 56 -10.78 -3.62 8.84
CA ASN A 56 -11.27 -3.76 10.22
C ASN A 56 -11.51 -2.40 10.89
N CYS A 57 -10.55 -1.47 10.80
CA CYS A 57 -10.71 -0.13 11.35
C CYS A 57 -11.87 0.64 10.68
N THR A 58 -12.06 0.43 9.38
CA THR A 58 -13.18 1.04 8.64
C THR A 58 -14.52 0.49 9.12
N LYS A 59 -14.63 -0.83 9.28
CA LYS A 59 -15.83 -1.49 9.84
C LYS A 59 -16.14 -0.98 11.25
N GLU A 60 -15.14 -0.91 12.11
CA GLU A 60 -15.27 -0.38 13.47
C GLU A 60 -15.77 1.08 13.47
N THR A 61 -15.16 1.93 12.64
CA THR A 61 -15.57 3.34 12.50
C THR A 61 -17.02 3.47 12.04
N LEU A 62 -17.44 2.65 11.06
CA LEU A 62 -18.82 2.63 10.57
C LEU A 62 -19.82 2.15 11.62
N LEU A 63 -19.43 1.21 12.47
CA LEU A 63 -20.26 0.77 13.60
C LEU A 63 -20.42 1.88 14.64
N ASN A 64 -19.33 2.55 15.01
CA ASN A 64 -19.36 3.64 15.98
C ASN A 64 -20.22 4.83 15.52
N ASN A 65 -20.16 5.17 14.22
CA ASN A 65 -20.98 6.23 13.64
C ASN A 65 -22.49 5.88 13.57
N LYS A 66 -22.86 4.60 13.55
CA LYS A 66 -24.27 4.15 13.57
C LYS A 66 -24.90 4.18 14.96
N ILE A 67 -24.09 4.14 16.02
CA ILE A 67 -24.56 4.12 17.42
C ILE A 67 -24.77 5.56 17.96
N THR A 68 -24.25 6.57 17.26
CA THR A 68 -24.31 7.99 17.68
C THR A 68 -25.52 8.74 17.07
N ILE A 69 -26.51 8.03 16.51
CA ILE A 69 -27.78 8.58 15.98
C ILE A 69 -28.99 8.01 16.71
#